data_AF-A0A9E3DAZ7-F1
#
_entry.id   AF-A0A9E3DAZ7-F1
#
_cell.length_a   1.000
_cell.length_b   1.000
_cell.length_c   1.000
_cell.angle_alpha   90.00
_cell.angle_beta   90.00
_cell.angle_gamma   90.00
#
_symmetry.space_group_name_H-M   'P 1'
#
loop_
_entity.id
_entity.type
_entity.pdbx_description
1 polymer ?
#
loop_
_entity_poly.entity_id
_entity_poly.type
_entity_poly.pdbx_seq_one_letter_code
_entity_poly.pdbx_strand_id
1 'polypeptide(L)'
;MLQLRFRGEKLAQLRIRAKHSGLAVEDYALKLLEDSLSMQQEAERTSISQIMAPVRRAASKVDDTEISSLVEGARAASRRNGRRKTR
;
A
#
# COMPACT_ATOMS: atom_id res chain seq x y z
N MET A 1 20.11 -26.10 7.85
CA MET A 1 19.61 -25.67 6.52
C MET A 1 18.09 -25.55 6.59
N LEU A 2 17.54 -24.37 6.34
CA LEU A 2 16.09 -24.17 6.18
C LEU A 2 15.68 -24.63 4.78
N GLN A 3 14.76 -25.60 4.67
CA GLN A 3 14.20 -26.02 3.39
C GLN A 3 12.90 -25.25 3.10
N LEU A 4 13.00 -24.20 2.27
CA LEU A 4 11.84 -23.48 1.76
C LEU A 4 11.19 -24.28 0.62
N ARG A 5 9.95 -24.73 0.83
CA ARG A 5 9.17 -25.46 -0.19
C ARG A 5 8.29 -24.50 -0.98
N PHE A 6 8.74 -24.13 -2.17
CA PHE A 6 7.94 -23.35 -3.13
C PHE A 6 7.19 -24.28 -4.09
N ARG A 7 5.93 -23.93 -4.43
CA ARG A 7 5.20 -24.59 -5.54
C ARG A 7 5.85 -24.22 -6.88
N GLY A 8 5.81 -25.14 -7.85
CA GLY A 8 6.62 -25.09 -9.07
C GLY A 8 6.69 -23.73 -9.78
N GLU A 9 5.55 -23.07 -10.01
CA GLU A 9 5.51 -21.76 -10.67
C GLU A 9 6.22 -20.65 -9.86
N LYS A 10 6.02 -20.63 -8.54
CA LYS A 10 6.68 -19.66 -7.64
C LYS A 10 8.20 -19.89 -7.58
N LEU A 11 8.64 -21.16 -7.63
CA LEU A 11 10.05 -21.50 -7.68
C LEU A 11 10.70 -21.06 -9.00
N ALA A 12 9.99 -21.22 -10.12
CA ALA A 12 10.46 -20.77 -11.42
C ALA A 12 10.64 -19.24 -11.45
N GLN A 13 9.67 -18.49 -10.93
CA GLN A 13 9.75 -17.03 -10.82
C GLN A 13 10.90 -16.59 -9.90
N LEU A 14 11.10 -17.27 -8.77
CA LEU A 14 12.19 -17.01 -7.83
C LEU A 14 13.55 -17.19 -8.51
N ARG A 15 13.74 -18.28 -9.26
CA ARG A 15 14.97 -18.57 -10.02
C ARG A 15 15.26 -17.51 -11.07
N ILE A 16 14.25 -17.10 -11.83
CA ILE A 16 14.39 -16.05 -12.86
C ILE A 16 14.88 -14.75 -12.20
N ARG A 17 14.22 -14.34 -11.10
CA ARG A 17 14.58 -13.10 -10.40
C ARG A 17 15.95 -13.18 -9.71
N ALA A 18 16.30 -14.32 -9.12
CA ALA A 18 17.62 -14.57 -8.55
C ALA A 18 18.72 -14.43 -9.62
N LYS A 19 18.50 -15.03 -10.80
CA LYS A 19 19.41 -14.89 -11.95
C LYS A 19 19.57 -13.44 -12.40
N HIS A 20 18.46 -12.68 -12.49
CA HIS A 20 18.51 -11.26 -12.86
C HIS A 20 19.27 -10.40 -11.84
N SER A 21 19.27 -10.80 -10.57
CA SER A 21 20.00 -10.11 -9.50
C SER A 21 21.41 -10.64 -9.28
N GLY A 22 21.85 -11.65 -10.05
CA GLY A 22 23.17 -12.25 -9.93
C GLY A 22 23.38 -13.05 -8.64
N LEU A 23 22.30 -13.46 -7.96
CA LEU A 23 22.33 -14.16 -6.69
C LEU A 23 21.98 -15.64 -6.85
N ALA A 24 22.48 -16.47 -5.93
CA ALA A 24 21.94 -17.81 -5.76
C ALA A 24 20.46 -17.73 -5.34
N VAL A 25 19.70 -18.79 -5.65
CA VAL A 25 18.25 -18.80 -5.41
C VAL A 25 17.97 -18.72 -3.91
N GLU A 26 18.78 -19.41 -3.12
CA GLU A 26 18.74 -19.44 -1.66
C GLU A 26 19.03 -18.05 -1.08
N ASP A 27 20.08 -17.38 -1.56
CA ASP A 27 20.46 -16.05 -1.10
C ASP A 27 19.42 -15.00 -1.48
N TYR A 28 18.86 -15.10 -2.68
CA TYR A 28 17.76 -14.23 -3.10
C TYR A 28 16.50 -14.44 -2.26
N ALA A 29 16.19 -15.68 -1.90
CA ALA A 29 15.06 -15.98 -1.02
C ALA A 29 15.26 -15.43 0.40
N LEU A 30 16.48 -15.54 0.95
CA LEU A 30 16.83 -14.96 2.24
C LEU A 30 16.71 -13.44 2.20
N LYS A 31 17.25 -12.79 1.17
CA LYS A 31 17.12 -11.35 0.98
C LYS A 31 15.67 -10.88 0.94
N LEU A 32 14.80 -11.59 0.22
CA LEU A 32 13.37 -11.26 0.19
C LEU A 32 12.71 -11.37 1.56
N LEU A 33 13.11 -12.34 2.39
CA LEU A 33 12.61 -12.48 3.75
C LEU A 33 13.08 -11.31 4.63
N GLU A 34 14.36 -10.95 4.56
CA GLU A 34 14.94 -9.81 5.29
C GLU A 34 14.28 -8.48 4.90
N ASP A 35 14.09 -8.25 3.59
CA ASP A 35 13.41 -7.08 3.05
C ASP A 35 11.95 -7.04 3.57
N SER A 36 11.24 -8.18 3.55
CA SER A 36 9.85 -8.24 4.01
C SER A 36 9.70 -7.95 5.50
N LEU A 37 10.63 -8.46 6.33
CA LEU A 37 10.65 -8.19 7.77
C LEU A 37 10.95 -6.71 8.04
N SER A 38 11.88 -6.13 7.29
CA SER A 38 12.23 -4.71 7.41
C SER A 38 11.04 -3.82 7.05
N MET A 39 10.36 -4.12 5.93
CA MET A 39 9.14 -3.41 5.51
C MET A 39 8.02 -3.54 6.54
N GLN A 40 7.84 -4.72 7.14
CA GLN A 40 6.82 -4.92 8.17
C GLN A 40 7.13 -4.10 9.43
N GLN A 41 8.38 -4.09 9.90
CA GLN A 41 8.78 -3.29 11.05
C GLN A 41 8.60 -1.79 10.77
N GLU A 42 8.91 -1.33 9.56
CA GLU A 42 8.66 0.04 9.15
C GLU A 42 7.17 0.36 9.13
N ALA A 43 6.33 -0.53 8.60
CA ALA A 43 4.88 -0.37 8.59
C ALA A 43 4.29 -0.31 10.00
N GLU A 44 4.79 -1.14 10.94
CA GLU A 44 4.36 -1.13 12.35
C GLU A 44 4.77 0.17 13.07
N ARG A 45 5.91 0.76 12.71
CA ARG A 45 6.40 2.02 13.28
C ARG A 45 5.74 3.25 12.65
N THR A 46 5.26 3.13 11.41
CA THR A 46 4.71 4.26 10.67
C THR A 46 3.26 4.51 11.05
N SER A 47 3.03 5.61 11.74
CA SER A 47 1.67 6.04 12.09
C SER A 47 0.89 6.56 10.87
N ILE A 48 -0.44 6.44 10.91
CA ILE A 48 -1.34 6.98 9.85
C ILE A 48 -1.08 8.47 9.59
N SER A 49 -0.71 9.25 10.61
CA SER A 49 -0.39 10.67 10.45
C SER A 49 0.86 10.89 9.58
N GLN A 50 1.88 10.04 9.71
CA GLN A 50 3.09 10.06 8.88
C GLN A 50 2.80 9.61 7.45
N ILE A 51 2.00 8.55 7.27
CA ILE A 51 1.55 8.09 5.93
C ILE A 51 0.80 9.22 5.21
N MET A 52 -0.04 9.95 5.94
CA MET A 52 -0.86 11.04 5.39
C MET A 52 -0.09 12.37 5.29
N ALA A 53 1.15 12.47 5.74
CA ALA A 53 1.91 13.73 5.73
C ALA A 53 2.07 14.34 4.32
N PRO A 54 2.34 13.58 3.24
CA PRO A 54 2.37 14.13 1.87
C PRO A 54 1.00 14.68 1.45
N VAL A 55 -0.09 13.99 1.79
CA VAL A 55 -1.46 14.43 1.48
C VAL A 55 -1.79 15.71 2.25
N ARG A 56 -1.46 15.78 3.55
CA ARG A 56 -1.66 16.98 4.37
C ARG A 56 -0.85 18.18 3.87
N ARG A 57 0.39 17.97 3.40
CA ARG A 57 1.22 19.03 2.79
C ARG A 57 0.71 19.49 1.42
N ALA A 58 0.09 18.60 0.65
CA ALA A 58 -0.58 18.99 -0.59
C ALA A 58 -1.90 19.73 -0.30
N ALA A 59 -2.60 19.30 0.76
CA ALA A 59 -3.87 19.86 1.21
C ALA A 59 -3.72 21.12 2.07
N SER A 60 -2.53 21.49 2.55
CA SER A 60 -2.34 22.69 3.39
C SER A 60 -2.57 24.04 2.67
N LYS A 61 -3.01 24.00 1.40
CA LYS A 61 -3.58 25.15 0.68
C LYS A 61 -5.12 25.17 0.71
N VAL A 62 -5.74 24.16 1.30
CA VAL A 62 -7.18 23.98 1.45
C VAL A 62 -7.48 24.24 2.91
N ASP A 63 -8.25 25.29 3.18
CA ASP A 63 -8.65 25.64 4.54
C ASP A 63 -9.56 24.54 5.12
N ASP A 64 -9.57 24.35 6.45
CA ASP A 64 -10.44 23.36 7.11
C ASP A 64 -11.94 23.65 6.80
N THR A 65 -12.26 24.91 6.53
CA THR A 65 -13.59 25.35 6.06
C THR A 65 -13.90 24.90 4.63
N GLU A 66 -12.92 24.92 3.72
CA GLU A 66 -13.05 24.40 2.35
C GLU A 66 -13.23 22.88 2.35
N ILE A 67 -12.50 22.15 3.20
CA ILE A 67 -12.67 20.71 3.35
C ILE A 67 -14.08 20.38 3.85
N SER A 68 -14.56 21.11 4.86
CA SER A 68 -15.90 20.92 5.42
C SER A 68 -17.00 21.18 4.39
N SER A 69 -16.87 22.27 3.61
CA SER A 69 -17.84 22.60 2.56
C SER A 69 -17.83 21.60 1.40
N LEU A 70 -16.66 21.09 0.99
CA LEU A 70 -16.54 20.01 0.00
C LEU A 70 -17.22 18.72 0.46
N VAL A 71 -17.01 18.33 1.73
CA VAL A 71 -17.63 17.13 2.31
C VAL A 71 -19.14 17.29 2.42
N GLU A 72 -19.64 18.45 2.84
CA GLU A 72 -21.07 18.73 2.89
C GLU A 72 -21.70 18.73 1.50
N GLY A 73 -21.05 19.35 0.51
CA GLY A 73 -21.49 19.35 -0.88
C GLY A 73 -21.59 17.93 -1.45
N ALA A 74 -20.58 17.09 -1.21
CA ALA A 74 -20.57 15.69 -1.63
C ALA A 74 -21.67 14.86 -0.95
N ARG A 75 -21.89 15.06 0.36
CA ARG A 75 -22.97 14.40 1.11
C ARG A 75 -24.36 14.83 0.61
N ALA A 76 -24.55 16.11 0.32
CA ALA A 76 -25.80 16.63 -0.22
C ALA A 76 -26.09 16.09 -1.64
N ALA A 77 -25.08 16.04 -2.51
CA ALA A 77 -25.20 15.47 -3.86
C ALA A 77 -25.55 13.96 -3.82
N SER A 78 -24.92 13.21 -2.91
CA SER A 78 -25.23 11.79 -2.69
C SER A 78 -26.68 11.56 -2.26
N ARG A 79 -27.20 12.37 -1.32
CA ARG A 79 -28.61 12.33 -0.89
C ARG A 79 -29.58 12.64 -2.03
N ARG A 80 -29.21 13.56 -2.93
CA ARG A 80 -30.04 13.95 -4.09
C ARG A 80 -30.13 12.84 -5.14
N ASN A 81 -29.05 12.09 -5.35
CA ASN A 81 -29.02 10.94 -6.27
C ASN A 81 -29.73 9.70 -5.69
N GLY A 82 -29.67 9.47 -4.38
CA GLY A 82 -30.42 8.38 -3.74
C GLY A 82 -31.94 8.55 -3.84
N ARG A 83 -32.43 9.79 -3.78
CA ARG A 83 -33.87 10.12 -3.83
C ARG A 83 -34.48 10.05 -5.23
N ARG A 84 -33.66 9.96 -6.28
CA ARG A 84 -34.10 9.91 -7.69
C ARG A 84 -34.28 8.48 -8.21
N LYS A 85 -33.88 7.46 -7.44
CA LYS A 85 -33.93 6.04 -7.83
C LYS A 85 -35.22 5.31 -7.42
N THR A 86 -36.17 6.01 -6.80
CA THR A 86 -37.47 5.47 -6.37
C THR A 86 -38.64 6.13 -7.09
N ARG A 87 -38.58 6.21 -8.42
CA ARG A 87 -39.75 6.52 -9.24
C ARG A 87 -39.74 5.65 -10.49
#